data_AF-A0A9E2Y5I3-F1
#
_entry.id   AF-A0A9E2Y5I3-F1
#
_cell.length_a   1.000
_cell.length_b   1.000
_cell.length_c   1.000
_cell.angle_alpha   90.00
_cell.angle_beta   90.00
_cell.angle_gamma   90.00
#
_symmetry.space_group_name_H-M   'P 1'
#
loop_
_entity.id
_entity.type
_entity.pdbx_description
1 polymer ?
#
loop_
_entity_poly.entity_id
_entity_poly.type
_entity_poly.pdbx_seq_one_letter_code
_entity_poly.pdbx_strand_id
1 'polypeptide(L)' 'MNPAIVERLGAVIAGIVVAVVAFYALYVDWKSVGVENNVFKLMLFLLGVGAILALLAGLNVIGFTAPMKGA' A
#
# COMPACT_ATOMS: atom_id res chain seq x y z
N MET A 1 -11.10 -20.05 14.37
CA MET A 1 -10.98 -18.81 13.58
C MET A 1 -10.78 -19.21 12.13
N ASN A 2 -11.59 -18.69 11.20
CA ASN A 2 -11.49 -19.05 9.79
C ASN A 2 -10.17 -18.47 9.21
N PRO A 3 -9.24 -19.29 8.67
CA PRO A 3 -7.93 -18.83 8.18
C PRO A 3 -8.04 -17.67 7.16
N ALA A 4 -9.08 -17.68 6.32
CA ALA A 4 -9.33 -16.61 5.35
C ALA A 4 -9.55 -15.22 5.96
N ILE A 5 -10.09 -15.14 7.18
CA ILE A 5 -10.29 -13.86 7.89
C ILE A 5 -8.95 -13.35 8.45
N VAL A 6 -8.08 -14.26 8.90
CA VAL A 6 -6.76 -13.94 9.45
C VAL A 6 -5.83 -13.44 8.35
N GLU A 7 -5.83 -14.07 7.19
CA GLU A 7 -5.04 -13.65 6.03
C GLU A 7 -5.46 -12.25 5.53
N ARG A 8 -6.76 -11.98 5.46
CA ARG A 8 -7.28 -10.66 5.08
C ARG A 8 -6.88 -9.57 6.07
N LEU A 9 -7.03 -9.82 7.37
CA LEU A 9 -6.61 -8.87 8.40
C LEU A 9 -5.10 -8.63 8.37
N GLY A 10 -4.29 -9.68 8.20
CA GLY A 10 -2.85 -9.57 8.06
C GLY A 10 -2.43 -8.73 6.85
N ALA A 11 -3.04 -8.96 5.69
CA ALA A 11 -2.76 -8.21 4.46
C ALA A 11 -3.13 -6.72 4.58
N VAL A 12 -4.25 -6.40 5.22
CA VAL A 12 -4.66 -5.01 5.47
C VAL A 12 -3.69 -4.31 6.42
N ILE A 13 -3.31 -4.95 7.52
CA ILE A 13 -2.36 -4.37 8.48
C ILE A 13 -1.00 -4.15 7.80
N ALA A 14 -0.50 -5.14 7.04
CA ALA A 14 0.75 -5.01 6.29
C ALA A 14 0.68 -3.87 5.26
N GLY A 15 -0.42 -3.75 4.52
CA GLY A 15 -0.64 -2.67 3.55
C GLY A 15 -0.63 -1.28 4.19
N ILE A 16 -1.25 -1.12 5.37
CA ILE A 16 -1.25 0.14 6.13
C ILE A 16 0.17 0.50 6.56
N VAL A 17 0.93 -0.46 7.08
CA VAL A 17 2.31 -0.24 7.51
C VAL A 17 3.18 0.20 6.33
N VAL A 18 3.09 -0.50 5.19
CA VAL A 18 3.85 -0.15 3.98
C VAL A 18 3.49 1.26 3.49
N ALA A 19 2.20 1.62 3.46
CA ALA A 19 1.78 2.96 3.08
C ALA A 19 2.38 4.03 4.01
N VAL A 20 2.25 3.87 5.32
CA VAL A 20 2.77 4.82 6.31
C VAL A 20 4.28 4.98 6.20
N VAL A 21 5.02 3.88 6.11
CA VAL A 21 6.49 3.91 5.99
C VAL A 21 6.91 4.57 4.67
N ALA A 22 6.25 4.29 3.55
CA ALA A 22 6.55 4.89 2.25
C ALA A 22 6.34 6.42 2.27
N PHE A 23 5.21 6.89 2.82
CA PHE A 23 4.94 8.33 2.93
C PHE A 23 5.85 9.02 3.95
N TYR A 24 6.20 8.35 5.05
CA TYR A 24 7.17 8.88 6.00
C TYR A 24 8.55 9.03 5.37
N ALA A 25 9.03 8.02 4.66
CA ALA A 25 10.30 8.09 3.95
C ALA A 25 10.29 9.20 2.90
N LEU A 26 9.19 9.35 2.14
CA LEU A 26 9.02 10.42 1.16
C LEU A 26 9.07 11.82 1.82
N TYR A 27 8.45 11.96 3.00
CA TYR A 27 8.45 13.20 3.76
C TYR A 27 9.85 13.57 4.27
N VAL A 28 10.57 12.60 4.86
CA VAL A 28 11.94 12.79 5.35
C VAL A 28 12.87 13.17 4.21
N ASP A 29 12.72 12.48 3.07
CA ASP A 29 13.58 12.65 1.91
C ASP A 29 13.19 13.87 1.05
N TRP A 30 12.15 14.61 1.42
CA TRP A 30 11.68 15.77 0.64
C TRP A 30 12.77 16.85 0.52
N LYS A 31 13.59 17.04 1.56
CA LYS A 31 14.62 18.10 1.61
C LYS A 31 15.96 17.73 0.99
N SER A 32 16.23 16.46 0.71
CA SER A 32 17.47 16.01 0.08
C SER A 32 17.43 16.32 -1.42
N VAL A 33 18.47 17.01 -1.89
CA VAL A 33 18.59 17.53 -3.25
C VAL A 33 19.65 16.72 -4.00
N GLY A 34 19.22 15.97 -5.01
CA GLY A 34 20.06 15.12 -5.85
C GLY A 34 19.20 14.42 -6.92
N VAL A 35 19.77 14.17 -8.12
CA VAL A 35 19.02 13.56 -9.23
C VAL A 35 18.55 12.14 -8.87
N GLU A 36 19.41 11.35 -8.23
CA GLU A 36 19.05 10.02 -7.68
C GLU A 36 17.92 10.13 -6.65
N ASN A 37 17.94 11.21 -5.87
CA ASN A 37 16.96 11.48 -4.84
C ASN A 37 15.56 11.79 -5.40
N ASN A 38 15.47 12.39 -6.59
CA ASN A 38 14.20 12.62 -7.25
C ASN A 38 13.56 11.33 -7.78
N VAL A 39 14.37 10.40 -8.31
CA VAL A 39 13.89 9.09 -8.75
C VAL A 39 13.41 8.28 -7.55
N PHE A 40 14.17 8.29 -6.46
CA PHE A 40 13.79 7.60 -5.22
C PHE A 40 12.47 8.13 -4.64
N LYS A 41 12.27 9.47 -4.60
CA LYS A 41 10.99 10.07 -4.22
C LYS A 41 9.83 9.59 -5.11
N LEU A 42 10.05 9.50 -6.42
CA LEU A 42 9.01 9.03 -7.34
C LEU A 42 8.67 7.55 -7.11
N MET A 43 9.66 6.70 -6.85
CA MET A 43 9.44 5.29 -6.48
C MET A 43 8.70 5.16 -5.15
N LEU A 44 9.07 5.93 -4.12
CA LEU A 44 8.38 5.96 -2.83
C LEU A 44 6.94 6.45 -2.95
N PHE A 45 6.70 7.46 -3.79
CA PHE A 45 5.36 7.95 -4.07
C PHE A 45 4.50 6.88 -4.76
N LEU A 46 5.02 6.23 -5.80
CA LEU A 46 4.31 5.15 -6.50
C LEU A 46 4.04 3.95 -5.56
N LEU A 47 4.98 3.61 -4.68
CA LEU A 47 4.80 2.58 -3.66
C LEU A 47 3.67 2.95 -2.67
N GLY A 48 3.68 4.17 -2.14
CA GLY A 48 2.65 4.66 -1.22
C GLY A 48 1.26 4.69 -1.87
N VAL A 49 1.16 5.17 -3.11
CA VAL A 49 -0.08 5.17 -3.89
C VAL A 49 -0.54 3.74 -4.17
N GLY A 50 0.37 2.84 -4.59
CA GLY A 50 0.06 1.44 -4.83
C GLY A 50 -0.43 0.71 -3.58
N ALA A 51 0.15 1.00 -2.42
CA ALA A 51 -0.30 0.46 -1.13
C ALA A 51 -1.71 0.95 -0.76
N ILE A 52 -2.02 2.24 -1.00
CA ILE A 52 -3.37 2.77 -0.81
C ILE A 52 -4.37 2.08 -1.76
N LEU A 53 -4.02 1.91 -3.04
CA LEU A 53 -4.88 1.21 -4.00
C LEU A 53 -5.12 -0.25 -3.59
N ALA A 54 -4.09 -0.94 -3.09
CA ALA A 54 -4.22 -2.31 -2.57
C ALA A 54 -5.14 -2.38 -1.34
N LEU A 55 -5.07 -1.39 -0.44
CA LEU A 55 -5.99 -1.29 0.69
C LEU A 55 -7.43 -1.03 0.23
N LEU A 56 -7.62 -0.11 -0.71
CA LEU A 56 -8.95 0.20 -1.25
C LEU A 56 -9.55 -0.98 -2.03
N ALA A 57 -8.73 -1.78 -2.72
CA ALA A 57 -9.14 -3.03 -3.34
C ALA A 57 -9.47 -4.11 -2.28
N GLY A 58 -8.65 -4.26 -1.23
CA GLY A 58 -8.89 -5.19 -0.13
C GLY A 58 -10.14 -4.86 0.69
N LEU A 59 -10.48 -3.57 0.80
CA LEU A 59 -11.70 -3.07 1.44
C LEU A 59 -12.91 -3.03 0.49
N ASN A 60 -12.78 -3.48 -0.77
CA ASN A 60 -13.82 -3.42 -1.81
C ASN A 60 -14.36 -2.00 -2.10
N VAL A 61 -13.56 -0.96 -1.86
CA VAL A 61 -13.95 0.45 -2.13
C VAL A 61 -13.73 0.81 -3.60
N ILE A 62 -12.76 0.18 -4.27
CA ILE A 62 -12.49 0.35 -5.70
C ILE A 62 -12.45 -1.04 -6.34
N GLY A 63 -13.39 -1.31 -7.26
CA GLY A 63 -13.45 -2.55 -8.02
C GLY A 63 -14.49 -3.53 -7.48
N PHE A 64 -15.61 -3.59 -8.22
CA PHE A 64 -16.54 -4.69 -8.42
C PHE A 64 -16.52 -5.83 -7.39
N THR A 65 -17.68 -6.06 -6.77
CA THR A 65 -18.04 -7.31 -6.09
C THR A 65 -17.94 -8.49 -7.06
N ALA A 66 -16.74 -8.95 -7.38
CA ALA A 66 -16.53 -10.29 -7.90
C ALA A 66 -16.69 -11.23 -6.70
N PRO A 67 -17.70 -12.12 -6.69
CA PRO A 67 -17.73 -13.14 -5.67
C PRO A 67 -16.42 -13.93 -5.80
N MET A 68 -15.63 -13.98 -4.71
CA MET A 68 -14.56 -14.96 -4.58
C MET A 68 -15.23 -16.34 -4.58
N LYS A 69 -15.50 -16.87 -5.77
CA LYS A 69 -15.93 -18.25 -5.96
C LYS A 69 -14.67 -19.09 -6.05
N GLY A 70 -14.31 -19.69 -4.92
CA GLY A 70 -13.39 -20.82 -4.84
C GLY A 70 -11.90 -20.46 -4.87
N ALA A 71 -11.34 -20.31 -3.68
CA ALA A 71 -10.05 -20.90 -3.35
C ALA A 71 -10.30 -21.87 -2.19
#